data_AF-A0A087G7Q4-F1
#
_entry.id   AF-A0A087G7Q4-F1
#
_cell.length_a   1.000
_cell.length_b   1.000
_cell.length_c   1.000
_cell.angle_alpha   90.00
_cell.angle_beta   90.00
_cell.angle_gamma   90.00
#
_symmetry.space_group_name_H-M   'P 1'
#
loop_
_entity.id
_entity.type
_entity.pdbx_description
1 polymer ?
#
loop_
_entity_poly.entity_id
_entity_poly.type
_entity_poly.pdbx_seq_one_letter_code
_entity_poly.pdbx_strand_id
1 'polypeptide(L)'
;MVDRDIVGGNWIEVPAGKYKKNARTLSHCQLEFNCLYSDLISHAAEGDYSKMAPFRVLSFDIECAGRKGHFPEANHDPVIQIANLVSLQGEDQPFVRNVMTLKSCAPIVGVDVMSFEAEREVLLAWR
;
A
#
# COMPACT_ATOMS: atom_id res chain seq x y z
N MET A 1 13.90 2.22 20.40
CA MET A 1 14.70 2.80 19.30
C MET A 1 16.04 3.27 19.83
N VAL A 2 16.09 4.26 20.74
CA VAL A 2 17.33 4.75 21.37
C VAL A 2 18.18 3.63 21.99
N ASP A 3 17.62 2.80 22.88
CA ASP A 3 18.37 1.76 23.61
C ASP A 3 19.02 0.67 22.74
N ARG A 4 18.66 0.60 21.46
CA ARG A 4 19.20 -0.37 20.48
C ARG A 4 19.82 0.31 19.27
N ASP A 5 20.06 1.62 19.34
CA ASP A 5 20.60 2.43 18.25
C ASP A 5 19.83 2.26 16.92
N ILE A 6 18.51 2.10 17.01
CA ILE A 6 17.62 1.98 15.86
C ILE A 6 17.19 3.38 15.42
N VAL A 7 17.48 3.73 14.17
CA VAL A 7 17.11 4.99 13.53
C VAL A 7 16.02 4.80 12.47
N GLY A 8 15.43 5.89 11.98
CA GLY A 8 14.42 5.80 10.91
C GLY A 8 15.01 5.28 9.60
N GLY A 9 14.29 4.36 8.93
CA GLY A 9 14.68 3.84 7.62
C GLY A 9 15.90 2.91 7.62
N ASN A 10 16.29 2.36 8.77
CA ASN A 10 17.45 1.47 8.88
C ASN A 10 17.12 0.00 8.55
N TRP A 11 18.18 -0.79 8.37
CA TRP A 11 18.07 -2.24 8.26
C TRP A 11 18.14 -2.88 9.65
N ILE A 12 17.21 -3.82 9.90
CA ILE A 12 17.14 -4.59 11.13
C ILE A 12 17.33 -6.06 10.78
N GLU A 13 18.22 -6.71 11.53
CA GLU A 13 18.44 -8.16 11.44
C GLU A 13 17.95 -8.86 12.71
N VAL A 14 17.40 -10.06 12.52
CA VAL A 14 17.07 -10.97 13.62
C VAL A 14 17.75 -12.31 13.35
N PRO A 15 18.77 -12.71 14.15
CA PRO A 15 19.52 -13.93 13.89
C PRO A 15 18.66 -15.19 13.87
N ALA A 16 19.09 -16.20 13.12
CA ALA A 16 18.43 -17.50 13.09
C ALA A 16 18.32 -18.09 14.51
N GLY A 17 17.14 -18.64 14.83
CA GLY A 17 16.83 -19.18 16.16
C GLY A 17 16.47 -18.13 17.23
N LYS A 18 16.57 -16.84 16.93
CA LYS A 18 16.16 -15.74 17.83
C LYS A 18 14.75 -15.21 17.59
N TYR A 19 14.07 -15.72 16.56
CA TYR A 19 12.68 -15.43 16.30
C TYR A 19 11.81 -16.68 16.44
N LYS A 20 10.55 -16.48 16.79
CA LYS A 20 9.53 -17.52 16.88
C LYS A 20 8.35 -17.14 15.99
N LYS A 21 7.90 -18.08 15.17
CA LYS A 21 6.68 -17.88 14.37
C LYS A 21 5.47 -17.74 15.30
N ASN A 22 4.54 -16.88 14.91
CA ASN A 22 3.31 -16.69 15.66
C ASN A 22 2.38 -17.89 15.51
N ALA A 23 1.75 -18.30 16.61
CA ALA A 23 0.74 -19.36 16.59
C ALA A 23 -0.52 -18.92 15.83
N ARG A 24 -0.81 -17.62 15.85
CA ARG A 24 -1.90 -16.97 15.12
C ARG A 24 -1.34 -15.76 14.41
N THR A 25 -1.65 -15.62 13.12
CA THR A 25 -1.34 -14.43 12.34
C THR A 25 -2.35 -13.33 12.62
N LEU A 26 -1.85 -12.12 12.83
CA LEU A 26 -2.66 -10.92 13.07
C LEU A 26 -2.57 -9.92 11.92
N SER A 27 -1.51 -10.01 11.12
CA SER A 27 -1.25 -9.13 9.98
C SER A 27 -1.58 -9.80 8.65
N HIS A 28 -1.53 -9.00 7.57
CA HIS A 28 -1.53 -9.49 6.19
C HIS A 28 -0.12 -9.65 5.61
N CYS A 29 0.93 -9.54 6.45
CA CYS A 29 2.32 -9.66 6.01
C CYS A 29 2.68 -11.12 5.70
N GLN A 30 3.63 -11.31 4.78
CA GLN A 30 4.13 -12.64 4.42
C GLN A 30 4.93 -13.30 5.57
N LEU A 31 5.64 -12.49 6.36
CA LEU A 31 6.43 -12.93 7.50
C LEU A 31 5.90 -12.26 8.77
N GLU A 32 5.54 -13.07 9.76
CA GLU A 32 5.07 -12.61 11.06
C GLU A 32 5.72 -13.47 12.17
N PHE A 33 6.57 -12.83 12.98
CA PHE A 33 7.34 -13.49 14.02
C PHE A 33 7.55 -12.55 15.21
N ASN A 34 7.82 -13.15 16.36
CA ASN A 34 8.22 -12.46 17.58
C ASN A 34 9.71 -12.71 17.87
N CYS A 35 10.40 -11.72 18.42
CA CYS A 35 11.75 -11.84 18.97
C CYS A 35 11.89 -11.00 20.23
N LEU A 36 12.90 -11.26 21.04
CA LEU A 36 13.24 -10.36 22.15
C LEU A 36 13.90 -9.11 21.57
N TYR A 37 13.60 -7.93 22.13
CA TYR A 37 14.21 -6.67 21.67
C TYR A 37 15.74 -6.68 21.76
N SER A 38 16.30 -7.45 22.70
CA SER A 38 17.74 -7.63 22.89
C SER A 38 18.40 -8.45 21.78
N ASP A 39 17.62 -9.24 21.03
CA ASP A 39 18.12 -10.05 19.92
C ASP A 39 18.12 -9.31 18.57
N LEU A 40 17.48 -8.13 18.49
CA LEU A 40 17.52 -7.27 17.29
C LEU A 40 18.93 -6.76 17.05
N ILE A 41 19.41 -6.76 15.82
CA ILE A 41 20.67 -6.11 15.41
C ILE A 41 20.31 -4.90 14.54
N SER A 42 20.72 -3.71 14.97
CA SER A 42 20.56 -2.45 14.22
C SER A 42 21.78 -2.23 13.35
N HIS A 43 21.58 -2.05 12.05
CA HIS A 43 22.64 -1.71 11.12
C HIS A 43 22.62 -0.20 10.85
N ALA A 44 23.79 0.44 10.94
CA ALA A 44 23.95 1.84 10.53
C ALA A 44 23.69 1.96 9.02
N ALA A 45 23.10 3.08 8.57
CA ALA A 45 22.71 3.29 7.16
C ALA A 45 23.92 3.65 6.28
N GLU A 46 24.94 2.79 6.29
CA GLU A 46 26.22 2.98 5.62
C GLU A 46 26.58 1.70 4.84
N GLY A 47 27.43 1.84 3.82
CA GLY A 47 27.92 0.72 3.01
C GLY A 47 26.77 -0.12 2.44
N ASP A 48 26.76 -1.41 2.73
CA ASP A 48 25.73 -2.33 2.23
C ASP A 48 24.32 -2.03 2.76
N TYR A 49 24.23 -1.35 3.90
CA TYR A 49 22.97 -0.98 4.56
C TYR A 49 22.49 0.43 4.20
N SER A 50 23.13 1.10 3.23
CA SER A 50 22.64 2.40 2.72
C SER A 50 21.57 2.25 1.65
N LYS A 51 21.31 1.03 1.15
CA LYS A 51 20.33 0.77 0.08
C LYS A 51 18.91 0.84 0.62
N MET A 52 17.99 1.37 -0.18
CA MET A 52 16.56 1.30 0.12
C MET A 52 15.99 -0.06 -0.28
N ALA A 53 15.04 -0.56 0.51
CA ALA A 53 14.23 -1.70 0.13
C ALA A 53 13.33 -1.35 -1.08
N PRO A 54 12.92 -2.35 -1.88
CA PRO A 54 12.03 -2.13 -3.02
C PRO A 54 10.58 -1.92 -2.54
N PHE A 55 10.29 -0.75 -1.99
CA PHE A 55 8.95 -0.40 -1.50
C PHE A 55 7.93 -0.41 -2.64
N ARG A 56 6.71 -0.89 -2.36
CA ARG A 56 5.56 -0.69 -3.25
C ARG A 56 4.90 0.63 -2.91
N VAL A 57 4.84 1.54 -3.89
CA VAL A 57 4.27 2.88 -3.74
C VAL A 57 2.95 2.91 -4.49
N LEU A 58 1.85 3.16 -3.77
CA LEU A 58 0.52 3.37 -4.35
C LEU A 58 0.25 4.86 -4.47
N SER A 59 -0.02 5.33 -5.69
CA SER A 59 -0.67 6.62 -5.96
C SER A 59 -2.09 6.35 -6.40
N PHE A 60 -3.05 7.11 -5.87
CA PHE A 60 -4.44 7.00 -6.25
C PHE A 60 -5.10 8.36 -6.33
N ASP A 61 -6.19 8.43 -7.08
CA ASP A 61 -7.05 9.61 -7.21
C ASP A 61 -8.51 9.17 -7.32
N ILE A 62 -9.43 10.04 -6.88
CA ILE A 62 -10.86 9.74 -6.84
C ILE A 62 -11.66 10.80 -7.58
N GLU A 63 -12.77 10.39 -8.17
CA GLU A 63 -13.72 11.30 -8.81
C GLU A 63 -15.10 11.14 -8.19
N CYS A 64 -15.80 12.26 -8.00
CA CYS A 64 -17.13 12.32 -7.40
C CYS A 64 -18.14 12.98 -8.36
N ALA A 65 -19.37 12.48 -8.37
CA ALA A 65 -20.45 13.09 -9.16
C ALA A 65 -21.20 14.16 -8.33
N GLY A 66 -20.73 15.41 -8.40
CA GLY A 66 -21.29 16.53 -7.65
C GLY A 66 -22.59 17.14 -8.21
N ARG A 67 -23.38 17.75 -7.33
CA ARG A 67 -24.55 18.59 -7.71
C ARG A 67 -24.11 19.93 -8.33
N LYS A 68 -24.87 20.41 -9.32
CA LYS A 68 -24.57 21.66 -10.05
C LYS A 68 -24.49 22.87 -9.11
N GLY A 69 -23.34 23.56 -9.13
CA GLY A 69 -23.12 24.77 -8.33
C GLY A 69 -22.73 24.52 -6.87
N HIS A 70 -22.52 23.26 -6.48
CA HIS A 70 -22.10 22.87 -5.15
C HIS A 70 -20.74 22.15 -5.22
N PHE A 71 -19.90 22.36 -4.20
CA PHE A 71 -18.73 21.51 -4.00
C PHE A 71 -19.20 20.13 -3.50
N PRO A 72 -18.56 19.01 -3.89
CA PRO A 72 -18.98 17.68 -3.47
C PRO A 72 -19.02 17.50 -1.94
N GLU A 73 -20.08 16.88 -1.45
CA GLU A 73 -20.32 16.54 -0.05
C GLU A 73 -20.46 15.02 0.09
N ALA A 74 -19.71 14.41 1.02
CA ALA A 74 -19.62 12.95 1.16
C ALA A 74 -20.97 12.24 1.45
N ASN A 75 -21.97 12.97 1.98
CA ASN A 75 -23.30 12.42 2.26
C ASN A 75 -24.26 12.48 1.06
N HIS A 76 -23.88 13.19 -0.01
CA HIS A 76 -24.77 13.51 -1.13
C HIS A 76 -24.20 13.13 -2.50
N ASP A 77 -22.89 13.26 -2.66
CA ASP A 77 -22.23 13.17 -3.95
C ASP A 77 -21.33 11.91 -3.97
N PRO A 78 -21.70 10.86 -4.73
CA PRO A 78 -21.06 9.56 -4.66
C PRO A 78 -19.67 9.58 -5.30
N VAL A 79 -18.78 8.72 -4.79
CA VAL A 79 -17.53 8.38 -5.47
C VAL A 79 -17.87 7.51 -6.67
N ILE A 80 -17.47 7.96 -7.86
CA ILE A 80 -17.78 7.28 -9.13
C ILE A 80 -16.57 6.63 -9.75
N GLN A 81 -15.34 7.04 -9.42
CA GLN A 81 -14.13 6.41 -9.93
C GLN A 81 -13.02 6.45 -8.89
N ILE A 82 -12.18 5.40 -8.87
CA ILE A 82 -10.93 5.34 -8.13
C ILE A 82 -9.85 4.81 -9.08
N ALA A 83 -8.88 5.65 -9.41
CA ALA A 83 -7.74 5.27 -10.25
C ALA A 83 -6.54 4.92 -9.38
N ASN A 84 -5.81 3.85 -9.73
CA ASN A 84 -4.65 3.39 -8.97
C ASN A 84 -3.44 3.16 -9.87
N LEU A 85 -2.28 3.63 -9.41
CA LEU A 85 -0.96 3.29 -9.94
C LEU A 85 -0.11 2.72 -8.81
N VAL A 86 0.42 1.51 -9.00
CA VAL A 86 1.41 0.94 -8.08
C VAL A 86 2.76 0.85 -8.78
N SER A 87 3.76 1.51 -8.20
CA SER A 87 5.15 1.44 -8.64
C SER A 87 6.04 0.75 -7.61
N LEU A 88 7.21 0.29 -8.05
CA LEU A 88 8.24 -0.23 -7.19
C LEU A 88 9.33 0.83 -7.03
N GLN A 89 9.83 1.04 -5.82
CA GLN A 89 10.90 2.00 -5.56
C GLN A 89 12.12 1.69 -6.43
N GLY A 90 12.52 2.68 -7.24
CA GLY A 90 13.66 2.58 -8.16
C GLY A 90 13.31 2.15 -9.58
N GLU A 91 12.06 1.78 -9.86
CA GLU A 91 11.59 1.47 -11.22
C GLU A 91 10.96 2.70 -11.88
N ASP A 92 11.20 2.87 -13.19
CA ASP A 92 10.73 4.03 -13.95
C ASP A 92 9.25 3.96 -14.35
N GLN A 93 8.64 2.78 -14.26
CA GLN A 93 7.27 2.55 -14.71
C GLN A 93 6.45 1.80 -13.65
N PRO A 94 5.18 2.16 -13.45
CA PRO A 94 4.30 1.42 -12.55
C PRO A 94 4.00 0.04 -13.14
N PHE A 95 3.89 -0.94 -12.26
CA PHE A 95 3.58 -2.33 -12.63
C PHE A 95 2.10 -2.68 -12.43
N VAL A 96 1.32 -1.82 -11.76
CA VAL A 96 -0.15 -1.89 -11.73
C VAL A 96 -0.71 -0.57 -12.24
N ARG A 97 -1.66 -0.66 -13.16
CA ARG A 97 -2.45 0.46 -13.65
C ARG A 97 -3.91 0.02 -13.74
N ASN A 98 -4.77 0.55 -12.88
CA ASN A 98 -6.17 0.20 -12.92
C ASN A 98 -7.09 1.39 -12.63
N VAL A 99 -8.34 1.25 -13.03
CA VAL A 99 -9.40 2.17 -12.64
C VAL A 99 -10.64 1.36 -12.27
N MET A 100 -11.18 1.64 -11.09
CA MET A 100 -12.44 1.11 -10.61
C MET A 100 -13.52 2.16 -10.86
N THR A 101 -14.61 1.78 -11.52
CA THR A 101 -15.65 2.70 -11.98
C THR A 101 -17.03 2.25 -11.50
N LEU A 102 -17.85 3.23 -11.13
CA LEU A 102 -19.29 3.05 -10.99
C LEU A 102 -19.92 3.07 -12.38
N LYS A 103 -20.71 2.04 -12.66
CA LYS A 103 -21.26 1.71 -13.98
C LYS A 103 -20.18 1.32 -14.99
N SER A 104 -20.60 1.06 -16.22
CA SER A 104 -19.74 0.60 -17.29
C SER A 104 -18.76 1.69 -17.73
N CYS A 105 -17.53 1.25 -18.03
CA CYS A 105 -16.50 2.06 -18.66
C CYS A 105 -15.94 1.30 -19.87
N ALA A 106 -15.59 2.01 -20.94
CA ALA A 106 -14.96 1.40 -22.10
C ALA A 106 -13.53 0.93 -21.76
N PRO A 107 -13.00 -0.12 -22.40
CA PRO A 107 -11.63 -0.55 -22.20
C PRO A 107 -10.61 0.55 -22.52
N ILE A 108 -9.55 0.64 -21.70
CA ILE A 108 -8.42 1.57 -21.88
C ILE A 108 -7.16 0.73 -22.09
N VAL A 109 -6.39 1.03 -23.14
CA VAL A 109 -5.19 0.25 -23.48
C VAL A 109 -4.17 0.31 -22.35
N GLY A 110 -3.75 -0.86 -21.85
CA GLY A 110 -2.73 -0.98 -20.80
C GLY A 110 -3.22 -0.63 -19.39
N VAL A 111 -4.54 -0.55 -19.18
CA VAL A 111 -5.18 -0.30 -17.88
C VAL A 111 -6.22 -1.38 -17.61
N ASP A 112 -6.20 -1.94 -16.40
CA ASP A 112 -7.26 -2.84 -15.96
C ASP A 112 -8.49 -2.02 -15.56
N VAL A 113 -9.53 -2.07 -16.39
CA VAL A 113 -10.80 -1.38 -16.14
C VAL A 113 -11.75 -2.32 -15.40
N MET A 114 -12.14 -1.95 -14.18
CA MET A 114 -13.08 -2.68 -13.34
C MET A 114 -14.36 -1.85 -13.17
N SER A 115 -15.51 -2.39 -13.55
CA SER A 115 -16.80 -1.70 -13.48
C SER A 115 -17.74 -2.40 -12.51
N PHE A 116 -18.43 -1.63 -11.68
CA PHE A 116 -19.32 -2.11 -10.62
C PHE A 116 -20.69 -1.42 -10.70
N GLU A 117 -21.76 -2.07 -10.22
CA GLU A 117 -23.11 -1.51 -10.37
C GLU A 117 -23.50 -0.58 -9.22
N ALA A 118 -22.89 -0.74 -8.05
CA ALA A 118 -23.13 0.12 -6.88
C ALA A 118 -21.81 0.67 -6.31
N GLU A 119 -21.85 1.91 -5.78
CA GLU A 119 -20.69 2.56 -5.15
C GLU A 119 -20.10 1.71 -4.02
N ARG A 120 -20.95 1.04 -3.23
CA ARG A 120 -20.52 0.12 -2.18
C ARG A 120 -19.59 -0.97 -2.71
N GLU A 121 -19.83 -1.47 -3.92
CA GLU A 121 -19.00 -2.51 -4.52
C GLU A 121 -17.64 -1.96 -4.96
N VAL A 122 -17.61 -0.74 -5.51
CA VAL A 122 -16.35 0.00 -5.81
C VAL A 122 -15.50 0.12 -4.54
N LEU A 123 -16.10 0.62 -3.45
CA LEU A 123 -15.39 0.84 -2.18
C LEU A 123 -14.92 -0.46 -1.52
N LEU A 124 -15.70 -1.54 -1.62
CA LEU A 124 -15.29 -2.84 -1.08
C LEU A 124 -14.22 -3.52 -1.92
N ALA A 125 -14.21 -3.32 -3.23
CA ALA A 125 -13.18 -3.85 -4.11
C ALA A 125 -11.84 -3.12 -3.93
N TRP A 126 -11.86 -1.84 -3.52
CA TRP A 126 -10.66 -1.05 -3.27
C TRP A 126 -10.01 -1.30 -1.90
N ARG A 127 -10.78 -1.83 -0.93
CA ARG A 127 -10.32 -2.11 0.45
C ARG A 127 -9.31 -3.25 0.51
#